data_AF-A0A0V1J1C9-F1
#
_entry.id   AF-A0A0V1J1C9-F1
#
_cell.length_a   1.000
_cell.length_b   1.000
_cell.length_c   1.000
_cell.angle_alpha   90.00
_cell.angle_beta   90.00
_cell.angle_gamma   90.00
#
_symmetry.space_group_name_H-M   'P 1'
#
loop_
_entity.id
_entity.type
_entity.pdbx_description
1 polymer ?
#
loop_
_entity_poly.entity_id
_entity_poly.type
_entity_poly.pdbx_seq_one_letter_code
_entity_poly.pdbx_strand_id
1 'polypeptide(L)'
;MPQTNNHGELTTQRVELDSIFCAFHSNSIENVILEMTNLQRRSCSPETWKLFNVTDLRAYIDLLILGRVYTFRDKATEVCGTLKKRAIFPAAMSLKKFHQISRIKQFNNHSSRASKDKLAAMRVIWDTWVKNLPKMYNPSENVTIDERLYPFKG
;
A
#
# COMPACT_ATOMS: atom_id res chain seq x y z
N MET A 1 -23.40 20.32 49.87
CA MET A 1 -23.07 20.73 48.48
C MET A 1 -21.81 19.99 48.06
N PRO A 2 -21.88 19.05 47.11
CA PRO A 2 -20.73 18.26 46.71
C PRO A 2 -19.90 18.99 45.66
N GLN A 3 -18.58 18.96 45.86
CA GLN A 3 -17.56 19.42 44.93
C GLN A 3 -17.52 18.50 43.71
N THR A 4 -17.34 19.10 42.53
CA THR A 4 -17.39 18.48 41.20
C THR A 4 -16.14 17.63 40.91
N ASN A 5 -16.33 16.33 40.69
CA ASN A 5 -15.36 15.50 39.99
C ASN A 5 -15.59 15.64 38.48
N ASN A 6 -14.78 16.45 37.81
CA ASN A 6 -14.62 16.40 36.35
C ASN A 6 -13.25 15.82 36.03
N HIS A 7 -13.10 14.50 36.19
CA HIS A 7 -12.13 13.77 35.38
C HIS A 7 -12.77 13.58 34.02
N GLY A 8 -12.42 14.47 33.09
CA GLY A 8 -12.65 14.25 31.67
C GLY A 8 -11.88 13.00 31.27
N GLU A 9 -12.56 11.87 31.23
CA GLU A 9 -12.14 10.70 30.47
C GLU A 9 -11.92 11.17 29.03
N LEU A 10 -10.64 11.29 28.65
CA LEU A 10 -10.25 11.33 27.25
C LEU A 10 -10.63 9.96 26.69
N THR A 11 -11.86 9.84 26.22
CA THR A 11 -12.30 8.74 25.37
C THR A 11 -11.47 8.83 24.10
N THR A 12 -10.28 8.23 24.15
CA THR A 12 -9.52 7.81 22.97
C THR A 12 -10.44 6.86 22.24
N GLN A 13 -11.26 7.40 21.35
CA GLN A 13 -12.09 6.63 20.46
C GLN A 13 -11.11 5.72 19.73
N ARG A 14 -11.22 4.42 19.99
CA ARG A 14 -10.34 3.40 19.45
C ARG A 14 -10.63 3.35 17.95
N VAL A 15 -10.02 4.25 17.19
CA VAL A 15 -10.07 4.17 15.74
C VAL A 15 -9.40 2.85 15.42
N GLU A 16 -10.20 1.88 14.94
CA GLU A 16 -9.68 0.60 14.54
C GLU A 16 -8.62 0.85 13.47
N LEU A 17 -7.41 0.33 13.66
CA LEU A 17 -6.30 0.52 12.73
C LEU A 17 -6.69 0.09 11.31
N ASP A 18 -7.57 -0.91 11.21
CA ASP A 18 -8.16 -1.39 9.96
C ASP A 18 -8.96 -0.29 9.24
N SER A 19 -9.68 0.55 9.97
CA SER A 19 -10.45 1.67 9.43
C SER A 19 -9.54 2.74 8.81
N ILE A 20 -8.43 3.08 9.48
CA ILE A 20 -7.43 4.02 8.95
C ILE A 20 -6.75 3.44 7.72
N PHE A 21 -6.39 2.16 7.77
CA PHE A 21 -5.75 1.48 6.65
C PHE A 21 -6.67 1.45 5.42
N CYS A 22 -7.96 1.13 5.61
CA CYS A 22 -8.96 1.13 4.55
C CYS A 22 -9.23 2.54 3.99
N ALA A 23 -9.04 3.59 4.79
CA ALA A 23 -9.19 4.97 4.33
C ALA A 23 -8.09 5.33 3.31
N PHE A 24 -6.83 4.96 3.57
CA PHE A 24 -5.73 5.18 2.63
C PHE A 24 -5.71 4.18 1.47
N HIS A 25 -6.14 2.94 1.71
CA HIS A 25 -6.25 1.86 0.72
C HIS A 25 -7.72 1.60 0.39
N SER A 26 -8.40 2.62 -0.10
CA SER A 26 -9.80 2.51 -0.51
C SER A 26 -10.00 1.34 -1.49
N ASN A 27 -11.17 0.70 -1.44
CA ASN A 27 -11.55 -0.38 -2.37
C ASN A 27 -11.35 0.01 -3.84
N SER A 28 -11.50 1.29 -4.20
CA SER A 28 -11.22 1.78 -5.56
C SER A 28 -9.76 1.64 -5.97
N ILE A 29 -8.81 1.94 -5.07
CA ILE A 29 -7.37 1.79 -5.34
C ILE A 29 -7.02 0.31 -5.42
N GLU A 30 -7.54 -0.50 -4.48
CA GLU A 30 -7.33 -1.95 -4.50
C GLU A 30 -7.83 -2.57 -5.81
N ASN A 31 -9.03 -2.22 -6.25
CA ASN A 31 -9.62 -2.73 -7.50
C ASN A 31 -8.78 -2.36 -8.73
N VAL A 32 -8.30 -1.12 -8.83
CA VAL A 32 -7.41 -0.70 -9.94
C VAL A 32 -6.12 -1.53 -9.94
N ILE A 33 -5.51 -1.74 -8.77
CA ILE A 33 -4.31 -2.56 -8.64
C ILE A 33 -4.61 -4.00 -9.07
N LEU A 34 -5.70 -4.59 -8.58
CA LEU A 34 -6.10 -5.96 -8.90
C LEU A 34 -6.35 -6.13 -10.40
N GLU A 35 -7.05 -5.19 -11.04
CA GLU A 35 -7.35 -5.23 -12.47
C GLU A 35 -6.08 -5.17 -13.30
N MET A 36 -5.22 -4.18 -13.06
CA MET A 36 -3.95 -4.00 -13.78
C MET A 36 -3.02 -5.22 -13.60
N THR A 37 -2.92 -5.71 -12.37
CA THR A 37 -2.11 -6.88 -12.01
C THR A 37 -2.60 -8.14 -12.73
N ASN A 38 -3.92 -8.38 -12.73
CA ASN A 38 -4.52 -9.53 -13.38
C ASN A 38 -4.49 -9.43 -14.91
N LEU A 39 -4.53 -8.23 -15.48
CA LEU A 39 -4.34 -7.98 -16.91
C LEU A 39 -2.91 -8.33 -17.34
N GLN A 40 -1.90 -7.84 -16.61
CA GLN A 40 -0.51 -8.16 -16.91
C GLN A 40 -0.21 -9.66 -16.77
N ARG A 41 -0.80 -10.32 -15.76
CA ARG A 41 -0.71 -11.77 -15.59
C ARG A 41 -1.13 -12.52 -16.87
N ARG A 42 -2.25 -12.14 -17.49
CA ARG A 42 -2.73 -12.77 -18.74
C ARG A 42 -1.71 -12.65 -19.86
N SER A 43 -0.97 -11.55 -19.91
CA SER A 43 0.06 -11.32 -20.93
C SER A 43 1.38 -12.06 -20.68
N CYS A 44 1.70 -12.43 -19.43
CA CYS A 44 3.01 -13.00 -19.08
C CYS A 44 2.99 -14.50 -18.76
N SER A 45 1.92 -15.04 -18.19
CA SER A 45 1.83 -16.48 -17.82
C SER A 45 0.38 -16.92 -17.53
N PRO A 46 -0.33 -17.48 -18.52
CA PRO A 46 -1.73 -17.88 -18.36
C PRO A 46 -1.93 -19.11 -17.43
N GLU A 47 -1.02 -20.09 -17.46
CA GLU A 47 -1.29 -21.46 -16.95
C GLU A 47 -0.79 -21.76 -15.53
N THR A 48 0.12 -20.96 -14.97
CA THR A 48 0.76 -21.26 -13.67
C THR A 48 0.35 -20.34 -12.52
N TRP A 49 -0.50 -19.34 -12.78
CA TRP A 49 -0.78 -18.26 -11.83
C TRP A 49 -2.23 -18.28 -11.37
N LYS A 50 -2.45 -18.54 -10.07
CA LYS A 50 -3.76 -18.36 -9.41
C LYS A 50 -4.18 -16.89 -9.49
N LEU A 51 -5.48 -16.63 -9.64
CA LEU A 51 -6.04 -15.27 -9.68
C LEU A 51 -5.61 -14.49 -8.42
N PHE A 52 -5.13 -13.27 -8.63
CA PHE A 52 -4.75 -12.37 -7.55
C PHE A 52 -6.02 -11.74 -6.97
N ASN A 53 -6.28 -11.98 -5.68
CA ASN A 53 -7.46 -11.49 -4.97
C ASN A 53 -7.10 -10.37 -3.99
N VAL A 54 -8.12 -9.73 -3.41
CA VAL A 54 -7.92 -8.63 -2.46
C VAL A 54 -7.14 -9.05 -1.21
N THR A 55 -7.33 -10.28 -0.73
CA THR A 55 -6.60 -10.84 0.43
C THR A 55 -5.11 -10.93 0.15
N ASP A 56 -4.74 -11.34 -1.06
CA ASP A 56 -3.35 -11.45 -1.49
C ASP A 56 -2.69 -10.07 -1.62
N LEU A 57 -3.45 -9.07 -2.09
CA LEU A 57 -2.99 -7.69 -2.16
C LEU A 57 -2.76 -7.10 -0.78
N ARG A 58 -3.71 -7.28 0.14
CA ARG A 58 -3.59 -6.81 1.52
C ARG A 58 -2.43 -7.49 2.23
N ALA A 59 -2.35 -8.81 2.18
CA ALA A 59 -1.22 -9.56 2.74
C ALA A 59 0.12 -9.09 2.16
N TYR A 60 0.19 -8.79 0.85
CA TYR A 60 1.40 -8.24 0.25
C TYR A 60 1.77 -6.86 0.82
N ILE A 61 0.81 -5.93 0.92
CA ILE A 61 1.02 -4.59 1.48
C ILE A 61 1.42 -4.68 2.96
N ASP A 62 0.75 -5.52 3.74
CA ASP A 62 1.05 -5.75 5.16
C ASP A 62 2.49 -6.23 5.33
N LEU A 63 2.94 -7.15 4.47
CA LEU A 63 4.32 -7.63 4.49
C LEU A 63 5.34 -6.55 4.07
N LEU A 64 4.98 -5.62 3.18
CA LEU A 64 5.82 -4.46 2.86
C LEU A 64 5.95 -3.51 4.06
N ILE A 65 4.85 -3.20 4.73
CA ILE A 65 4.83 -2.35 5.93
C ILE A 65 5.64 -3.02 7.04
N LEU A 66 5.36 -4.29 7.29
CA LEU A 66 6.04 -5.09 8.30
C LEU A 66 7.55 -5.21 7.99
N GLY A 67 7.90 -5.40 6.72
CA GLY A 67 9.30 -5.40 6.26
C GLY A 67 10.01 -4.09 6.60
N ARG A 68 9.35 -2.93 6.39
CA ARG A 68 9.91 -1.62 6.77
C ARG A 68 10.16 -1.50 8.27
N VAL A 69 9.19 -1.90 9.10
CA VAL A 69 9.31 -1.90 10.56
C VAL A 69 10.50 -2.75 11.02
N TYR A 70 10.71 -3.91 10.40
CA TYR A 70 11.85 -4.77 10.73
C TYR A 70 13.19 -4.23 10.23
N THR A 71 13.26 -3.66 9.02
CA THR A 71 14.50 -3.02 8.52
C THR A 71 14.88 -1.72 9.20
N PHE A 72 13.95 -1.10 9.93
CA PHE A 72 14.26 0.05 10.78
C PHE A 72 14.98 -0.38 12.07
N ARG A 73 14.79 -1.63 12.53
CA ARG A 73 15.38 -2.16 13.76
C ARG A 73 16.70 -2.91 13.53
N ASP A 74 16.82 -3.63 12.42
CA ASP A 74 18.03 -4.38 12.07
C ASP A 74 18.76 -3.72 10.90
N LYS A 75 20.12 -3.68 10.93
CA LYS A 75 20.97 -3.09 9.86
C LYS A 75 20.49 -3.56 8.48
N ALA A 76 20.16 -2.58 7.64
CA ALA A 76 19.25 -2.68 6.50
C ALA A 76 19.82 -3.36 5.25
N THR A 77 20.19 -4.65 5.29
CA THR A 77 20.69 -5.34 4.09
C THR A 77 19.81 -6.44 3.51
N GLU A 78 18.88 -7.06 4.25
CA GLU A 78 17.98 -8.03 3.60
C GLU A 78 16.59 -8.06 4.24
N VAL A 79 15.67 -7.23 3.71
CA VAL A 79 14.22 -7.36 3.93
C VAL A 79 13.87 -8.84 3.76
N CYS A 80 14.17 -9.47 2.62
CA CYS A 80 13.79 -10.87 2.40
C CYS A 80 14.49 -11.88 3.35
N GLY A 81 15.75 -11.67 3.72
CA GLY A 81 16.55 -12.60 4.54
C GLY A 81 16.12 -12.64 6.01
N THR A 82 15.85 -11.47 6.61
CA THR A 82 15.31 -11.37 7.98
C THR A 82 13.88 -11.89 8.06
N LEU A 83 13.10 -11.71 7.00
CA LEU A 83 11.69 -12.08 6.96
C LEU A 83 11.49 -13.60 6.78
N LYS A 84 12.37 -14.30 6.06
CA LYS A 84 12.39 -15.78 5.97
C LYS A 84 12.53 -16.47 7.33
N LYS A 85 13.25 -15.85 8.28
CA LYS A 85 13.53 -16.43 9.60
C LYS A 85 12.34 -16.35 10.55
N ARG A 86 11.26 -15.64 10.19
CA ARG A 86 10.10 -15.42 11.04
C ARG A 86 8.87 -16.11 10.47
N ALA A 87 8.17 -16.87 11.30
CA ALA A 87 6.98 -17.65 10.92
C ALA A 87 5.84 -16.80 10.33
N ILE A 88 5.80 -15.49 10.63
CA ILE A 88 4.76 -14.55 10.19
C ILE A 88 4.71 -14.43 8.65
N PHE A 89 5.86 -14.50 7.97
CA PHE A 89 5.93 -14.36 6.52
C PHE A 89 5.31 -15.53 5.75
N PRO A 90 5.78 -16.78 5.94
CA PRO A 90 5.17 -17.93 5.28
C PRO A 90 3.72 -18.17 5.72
N ALA A 91 3.31 -17.69 6.90
CA ALA A 91 1.91 -17.73 7.34
C ALA A 91 1.02 -16.75 6.54
N ALA A 92 1.52 -15.56 6.21
CA ALA A 92 0.78 -14.56 5.44
C ALA A 92 0.78 -14.87 3.93
N MET A 93 1.95 -15.16 3.34
CA MET A 93 2.04 -15.60 1.95
C MET A 93 3.34 -16.34 1.63
N SER A 94 3.32 -17.22 0.63
CA SER A 94 4.55 -17.89 0.19
C SER A 94 5.53 -16.90 -0.44
N LEU A 95 6.83 -17.12 -0.23
CA LEU A 95 7.87 -16.27 -0.80
C LEU A 95 7.84 -16.23 -2.34
N LYS A 96 7.51 -17.36 -2.96
CA LYS A 96 7.32 -17.45 -4.41
C LYS A 96 6.25 -16.45 -4.87
N LYS A 97 5.11 -16.40 -4.16
CA LYS A 97 4.01 -15.49 -4.47
C LYS A 97 4.40 -14.03 -4.23
N PHE A 98 5.08 -13.73 -3.13
CA PHE A 98 5.61 -12.38 -2.87
C PHE A 98 6.51 -11.89 -4.03
N HIS A 99 7.49 -12.70 -4.44
CA HIS A 99 8.36 -12.35 -5.56
C HIS A 99 7.65 -12.27 -6.90
N GLN A 100 6.64 -13.11 -7.12
CA GLN A 100 5.79 -13.02 -8.32
C GLN A 100 5.09 -11.67 -8.39
N ILE A 101 4.49 -11.23 -7.28
CA ILE A 101 3.81 -9.92 -7.19
C ILE A 101 4.82 -8.78 -7.36
N SER A 102 5.97 -8.82 -6.68
CA SER A 102 7.00 -7.77 -6.79
C SER A 102 7.60 -7.63 -8.19
N ARG A 103 7.49 -8.66 -9.05
CA ARG A 103 7.98 -8.62 -10.44
C ARG A 103 6.99 -7.98 -11.41
N ILE A 104 5.78 -7.64 -10.98
CA ILE A 104 4.75 -7.04 -11.82
C ILE A 104 5.14 -5.59 -12.03
N LYS A 105 5.74 -5.32 -13.20
CA LYS A 105 6.34 -4.01 -13.53
C LYS A 105 5.33 -3.01 -14.09
N GLN A 106 4.13 -3.44 -14.46
CA GLN A 106 3.32 -2.71 -15.42
C GLN A 106 1.92 -2.46 -14.85
N PHE A 107 1.78 -1.32 -14.20
CA PHE A 107 0.49 -0.61 -14.11
C PHE A 107 0.12 0.08 -15.43
N ASN A 108 0.83 -0.26 -16.52
CA ASN A 108 0.77 0.44 -17.79
C ASN A 108 0.00 -0.39 -18.82
N ASN A 109 -1.14 0.11 -19.31
CA ASN A 109 -1.74 -0.47 -20.50
C ASN A 109 -0.81 -0.20 -21.70
N HIS A 110 -0.62 -1.16 -22.61
CA HIS A 110 0.31 -1.00 -23.74
C HIS A 110 0.01 0.23 -24.61
N SER A 111 -1.23 0.72 -24.60
CA SER A 111 -1.71 1.90 -25.34
C SER A 111 -1.16 3.25 -24.84
N SER A 112 -0.60 3.32 -23.63
CA SER A 112 -0.08 4.58 -23.05
C SER A 112 1.37 4.89 -23.42
N ARG A 113 2.09 4.00 -24.12
CA ARG A 113 3.50 4.21 -24.51
C ARG A 113 3.69 5.37 -25.48
N ALA A 114 2.63 5.77 -26.17
CA ALA A 114 2.61 6.93 -27.04
C ALA A 114 2.26 8.24 -26.29
N SER A 115 2.01 8.19 -24.98
CA SER A 115 1.60 9.36 -24.21
C SER A 115 2.82 10.22 -23.85
N LYS A 116 2.66 11.55 -23.95
CA LYS A 116 3.62 12.54 -23.43
C LYS A 116 3.73 12.50 -21.90
N ASP A 117 2.78 11.86 -21.22
CA ASP A 117 2.75 11.72 -19.77
C ASP A 117 3.65 10.57 -19.31
N LYS A 118 4.81 10.93 -18.73
CA LYS A 118 5.78 9.98 -18.16
C LYS A 118 5.19 9.19 -16.97
N LEU A 119 4.12 9.67 -16.35
CA LEU A 119 3.43 9.02 -15.23
C LEU A 119 2.18 8.25 -15.66
N ALA A 120 1.90 8.10 -16.96
CA ALA A 120 0.68 7.46 -17.45
C ALA A 120 0.42 6.07 -16.82
N ALA A 121 1.48 5.30 -16.55
CA ALA A 121 1.40 4.01 -15.88
C ALA A 121 0.86 4.09 -14.44
N MET A 122 1.09 5.19 -13.72
CA MET A 122 0.68 5.36 -12.32
C MET A 122 -0.45 6.37 -12.15
N ARG A 123 -0.82 7.08 -13.21
CA ARG A 123 -1.79 8.18 -13.21
C ARG A 123 -3.13 7.77 -12.61
N VAL A 124 -3.66 6.60 -12.99
CA VAL A 124 -4.95 6.12 -12.49
C VAL A 124 -4.95 5.94 -10.97
N ILE A 125 -3.89 5.33 -10.43
CA ILE A 125 -3.76 5.11 -8.99
C ILE A 125 -3.51 6.44 -8.27
N TRP A 126 -2.62 7.27 -8.81
CA TRP A 126 -2.29 8.58 -8.26
C TRP A 126 -3.52 9.49 -8.17
N ASP A 127 -4.27 9.63 -9.25
CA ASP A 127 -5.45 10.50 -9.29
C ASP A 127 -6.56 9.98 -8.37
N THR A 128 -6.73 8.65 -8.29
CA THR A 128 -7.68 8.03 -7.36
C THR A 128 -7.29 8.32 -5.91
N TRP A 129 -6.00 8.24 -5.59
CA TRP A 129 -5.47 8.55 -4.27
C TRP A 129 -5.64 10.04 -3.92
N VAL A 130 -5.23 10.95 -4.80
CA VAL A 130 -5.38 12.41 -4.62
C VAL A 130 -6.83 12.81 -4.42
N LYS A 131 -7.77 12.21 -5.18
CA LYS A 131 -9.22 12.46 -5.02
C LYS A 131 -9.77 12.01 -3.66
N ASN A 132 -9.10 11.08 -2.98
CA ASN A 132 -9.55 10.59 -1.68
C ASN A 132 -8.96 11.38 -0.51
N LEU A 133 -7.80 12.04 -0.66
CA LEU A 133 -7.14 12.79 0.42
C LEU A 133 -8.04 13.85 1.09
N PRO A 134 -8.77 14.72 0.37
CA PRO A 134 -9.64 15.72 1.01
C PRO A 134 -10.80 15.13 1.80
N LYS A 135 -11.19 13.89 1.51
CA LYS A 135 -12.24 13.18 2.27
C LYS A 135 -11.73 12.68 3.62
N MET A 136 -10.41 12.52 3.75
CA MET A 136 -9.76 11.94 4.93
C MET A 136 -9.31 13.00 5.92
N TYR A 137 -8.92 14.17 5.42
CA TYR A 137 -8.39 15.23 6.24
C TYR A 137 -8.79 16.60 5.70
N ASN A 138 -9.34 17.43 6.57
CA ASN A 138 -9.60 18.84 6.30
C ASN A 138 -8.48 19.67 6.93
N PRO A 139 -7.58 20.31 6.14
CA PRO A 139 -6.50 21.09 6.70
C PRO A 139 -7.01 22.32 7.46
N SER A 140 -6.28 22.71 8.51
CA SER A 140 -6.49 23.97 9.23
C SER A 140 -5.90 25.17 8.47
N GLU A 141 -6.06 26.36 9.02
CA GLU A 141 -5.59 27.63 8.45
C GLU A 141 -4.11 27.64 8.03
N ASN A 142 -3.25 26.99 8.82
CA ASN A 142 -1.81 26.94 8.55
C ASN A 142 -1.45 25.65 7.80
N VAL A 143 -1.03 25.78 6.55
CA VAL A 143 -0.55 24.68 5.69
C VAL A 143 0.82 25.02 5.14
N THR A 144 1.72 24.04 5.13
CA THR A 144 3.05 24.17 4.52
C THR A 144 3.14 23.35 3.23
N ILE A 145 3.87 23.86 2.26
CA ILE A 145 4.17 23.18 1.00
C ILE A 145 5.68 23.01 0.93
N ASP A 146 6.13 21.78 0.72
CA ASP A 146 7.54 21.43 0.57
C ASP A 146 7.69 20.32 -0.48
N GLU A 147 8.89 20.18 -1.02
CA GLU A 147 9.21 19.17 -2.02
C GLU A 147 9.82 17.93 -1.37
N ARG A 148 9.42 16.74 -1.85
CA ARG A 148 10.01 15.48 -1.40
C ARG A 148 10.59 14.70 -2.56
N LEU A 149 11.89 14.45 -2.50
CA LEU A 149 12.61 13.62 -3.45
C LEU A 149 12.66 12.17 -2.96
N TYR A 150 12.29 11.25 -3.85
CA TYR A 150 12.45 9.81 -3.63
C TYR A 150 13.67 9.33 -4.42
N PRO A 151 14.73 8.83 -3.76
CA PRO A 151 15.92 8.37 -4.46
C PRO A 151 15.57 7.16 -5.32
N PHE A 152 15.88 7.24 -6.62
CA PHE A 152 15.69 6.16 -7.58
C PHE A 152 16.94 6.05 -8.47
N LYS A 153 17.46 4.82 -8.61
CA LYS A 153 18.48 4.45 -9.60
C LYS A 153 17.86 3.39 -10.50
N GLY A 154 17.78 3.70 -11.79
CA GLY A 154 17.14 2.85 -12.82
C GLY A 154 17.92 1.61 -13.14
#